data_AF-A0A109K1W1-F1
#
_entry.id   AF-A0A109K1W1-F1
#
_cell.length_a   1.000
_cell.length_b   1.000
_cell.length_c   1.000
_cell.angle_alpha   90.00
_cell.angle_beta   90.00
_cell.angle_gamma   90.00
#
_symmetry.space_group_name_H-M   'P 1'
#
loop_
_entity.id
_entity.type
_entity.pdbx_description
1 polymer ?
#
loop_
_entity_poly.entity_id
_entity_poly.type
_entity_poly.pdbx_seq_one_letter_code
_entity_poly.pdbx_strand_id
1 'polypeptide(L)' 'MFSLNVLLMLEHCYVQHPSHLVLYEDAAEPRRLLLKPGEIVIFDGSALVHAREKLKEGERISILTVGFSPKAARL' A
#
# COMPACT_ATOMS: atom_id res chain seq x y z
N MET A 1 0.80 9.99 -13.02
CA MET A 1 1.20 8.88 -12.12
C MET A 1 2.34 9.39 -11.24
N PHE A 2 2.30 9.12 -9.93
CA PHE A 2 3.36 9.54 -9.02
C PHE A 2 4.57 8.61 -9.15
N SER A 3 5.78 9.14 -8.99
CA SER A 3 7.01 8.33 -9.04
C SER A 3 7.22 7.54 -7.76
N LEU A 4 6.76 8.08 -6.62
CA LEU A 4 6.83 7.43 -5.32
C LEU A 4 5.47 7.48 -4.66
N ASN A 5 4.99 6.33 -4.18
CA ASN A 5 3.82 6.26 -3.31
C ASN A 5 4.27 5.89 -1.90
N VAL A 6 3.79 6.65 -0.93
CA VAL A 6 3.98 6.39 0.50
C VAL A 6 2.63 6.08 1.10
N LEU A 7 2.51 4.91 1.70
CA LEU A 7 1.30 4.44 2.38
C LEU A 7 1.61 4.28 3.86
N LEU A 8 0.94 5.05 4.71
CA LEU A 8 0.99 4.92 6.16
C LEU A 8 -0.31 4.28 6.66
N MET A 9 -0.20 3.17 7.36
CA MET A 9 -1.33 2.54 8.02
C MET A 9 -1.64 3.28 9.32
N LEU A 10 -2.81 3.93 9.40
CA LEU A 10 -3.24 4.67 10.60
C LEU A 10 -4.03 3.76 11.55
N GLU A 11 -4.91 2.94 11.01
CA GLU A 11 -5.76 2.02 11.77
C GLU A 11 -6.02 0.75 10.94
N HIS A 12 -6.00 -0.42 11.59
CA HIS A 12 -6.41 -1.68 11.00
C HIS A 12 -7.08 -2.57 12.07
N CYS A 13 -8.40 -2.50 12.15
CA CYS A 13 -9.21 -3.27 13.10
C CYS A 13 -9.84 -4.49 12.41
N TYR A 14 -9.68 -5.67 12.99
CA TYR A 14 -10.24 -6.93 12.47
C TYR A 14 -10.33 -7.99 13.58
N VAL A 15 -11.12 -9.03 13.37
CA VAL A 15 -11.23 -10.17 14.31
C VAL A 15 -10.33 -11.32 13.87
N GLN A 16 -10.52 -11.82 12.63
CA GLN A 16 -9.72 -12.89 12.04
C GLN A 16 -9.57 -12.66 10.53
N HIS A 17 -8.48 -13.16 9.96
CA HIS A 17 -8.20 -13.14 8.51
C HIS A 17 -8.34 -11.76 7.84
N PRO A 18 -7.53 -10.77 8.23
CA PRO A 18 -7.58 -9.41 7.69
C PRO A 18 -7.25 -9.35 6.20
N SER A 19 -7.63 -8.24 5.55
CA SER A 19 -7.21 -7.92 4.20
C SER A 19 -5.74 -7.50 4.13
N HIS A 20 -5.05 -7.90 3.07
CA HIS A 20 -3.66 -7.55 2.83
C HIS A 20 -3.53 -6.46 1.76
N LEU A 21 -2.44 -5.70 1.85
CA LEU A 21 -1.91 -4.99 0.70
C LEU A 21 -1.18 -6.02 -0.15
N VAL A 22 -1.61 -6.18 -1.39
CA VAL A 22 -1.02 -7.12 -2.35
C VAL A 22 -0.14 -6.33 -3.30
N LEU A 23 1.12 -6.73 -3.40
CA LEU A 23 2.09 -6.21 -4.35
C LEU A 23 2.32 -7.26 -5.44
N TYR A 24 2.18 -6.85 -6.69
CA TYR A 24 2.40 -7.70 -7.85
C TYR A 24 3.74 -7.33 -8.47
N GLU A 25 4.79 -8.03 -8.04
CA GLU A 25 6.17 -7.84 -8.52
C GLU A 25 6.41 -8.80 -9.69
N ASP A 26 6.38 -8.29 -10.92
CA ASP A 26 6.65 -9.01 -12.18
C ASP A 26 6.00 -10.42 -12.25
N ALA A 27 6.77 -11.44 -12.61
CA ALA A 27 6.35 -12.83 -12.75
C ALA A 27 6.40 -13.64 -11.44
N ALA A 28 6.64 -12.98 -10.30
CA ALA A 28 6.67 -13.65 -9.02
C ALA A 28 5.27 -13.81 -8.41
N GLU A 29 5.16 -14.70 -7.43
CA GLU A 29 3.95 -14.83 -6.62
C GLU A 29 3.63 -13.50 -5.90
N PRO A 30 2.36 -13.04 -5.86
CA PRO A 30 2.01 -11.77 -5.24
C PRO A 30 2.37 -11.74 -3.76
N ARG A 31 3.11 -10.70 -3.37
CA ARG A 31 3.50 -10.48 -1.98
C ARG A 31 2.34 -9.85 -1.21
N ARG A 32 1.95 -10.48 -0.10
CA ARG A 32 0.89 -10.00 0.78
C ARG A 32 1.48 -9.37 2.03
N LEU A 33 1.14 -8.11 2.27
CA LEU A 33 1.60 -7.33 3.42
C LEU A 33 0.42 -7.08 4.36
N LEU A 34 0.53 -7.57 5.59
CA LEU A 34 -0.36 -7.21 6.68
C LEU A 34 0.26 -6.05 7.45
N LEU A 35 -0.24 -4.84 7.19
CA LEU A 35 0.27 -3.63 7.83
C LEU A 35 -0.41 -3.40 9.17
N LYS A 36 0.40 -3.13 10.19
CA LYS A 36 -0.02 -2.67 11.52
C LYS A 36 -0.09 -1.14 11.57
N PRO A 37 -0.90 -0.56 12.46
CA PRO A 37 -0.88 0.89 12.70
C PRO A 37 0.54 1.42 12.96
N GLY A 38 0.91 2.49 12.27
CA GLY A 38 2.23 3.12 12.30
C GLY A 38 3.21 2.59 11.25
N GLU A 39 2.94 1.45 10.60
CA GLU A 39 3.82 0.94 9.55
C GLU A 39 3.65 1.71 8.24
N ILE A 40 4.77 1.91 7.55
CA ILE A 40 4.86 2.65 6.29
C ILE A 40 5.35 1.71 5.20
N VAL A 41 4.70 1.75 4.04
CA VAL A 41 5.19 1.13 2.81
C VAL A 41 5.52 2.25 1.82
N ILE A 42 6.73 2.21 1.29
CA ILE A 42 7.20 3.13 0.25
C ILE A 42 7.50 2.29 -0.99
N PHE A 43 6.94 2.66 -2.13
CA PHE A 43 7.13 1.91 -3.37
C PHE A 43 7.09 2.81 -4.60
N ASP A 44 7.66 2.32 -5.69
CA ASP A 44 7.59 2.97 -6.99
C ASP A 44 6.15 2.96 -7.50
N GLY A 45 5.52 4.14 -7.50
CA GLY A 45 4.13 4.31 -7.91
C GLY A 45 3.91 4.16 -9.41
N SER A 46 5.00 4.10 -10.19
CA SER A 46 4.98 3.99 -11.65
C SER A 46 5.19 2.59 -12.18
N ALA A 47 5.90 1.74 -11.42
CA ALA A 47 6.24 0.38 -11.82
C ALA A 47 5.44 -0.69 -11.07
N LEU A 48 5.03 -0.43 -9.82
CA LEU A 48 4.45 -1.47 -8.97
C LEU A 48 2.91 -1.48 -9.02
N VAL A 49 2.37 -2.54 -9.62
CA VAL A 49 0.95 -2.85 -9.50
C VAL A 49 0.68 -3.31 -8.07
N HIS A 50 -0.33 -2.71 -7.44
CA HIS A 50 -0.71 -3.02 -6.07
C HIS A 50 -2.23 -2.94 -5.91
N ALA A 51 -2.76 -3.73 -4.98
CA ALA A 51 -4.18 -3.74 -4.66
C ALA A 51 -4.40 -4.02 -3.18
N ARG A 52 -5.59 -3.69 -2.69
CA ARG A 52 -6.07 -4.11 -1.38
C ARG A 52 -7.01 -5.29 -1.59
N GLU A 53 -6.83 -6.38 -0.85
CA GLU A 53 -7.83 -7.44 -0.81
C GLU A 53 -9.18 -6.89 -0.34
N LYS A 54 -10.28 -7.50 -0.75
CA LYS A 54 -11.61 -7.08 -0.28
C LYS A 54 -11.69 -7.17 1.24
N LEU A 55 -12.10 -6.07 1.86
CA LEU A 55 -12.34 -6.00 3.31
C LEU A 55 -13.36 -7.06 3.73
N LYS A 56 -13.14 -7.65 4.90
CA LYS A 56 -14.02 -8.62 5.53
C LYS A 56 -15.08 -7.92 6.38
N GLU A 57 -16.09 -8.67 6.78
CA GLU A 57 -17.14 -8.17 7.66
C GLU A 57 -16.53 -7.71 9.01
N GLY A 58 -16.89 -6.50 9.44
CA GLY A 58 -16.36 -5.89 10.66
C GLY A 58 -14.93 -5.35 10.56
N GLU A 59 -14.25 -5.54 9.42
CA GLU A 59 -12.92 -4.98 9.17
C GLU A 59 -13.01 -3.47 8.91
N ARG A 60 -12.14 -2.70 9.56
CA ARG A 60 -11.99 -1.26 9.33
C ARG A 60 -10.53 -0.91 9.13
N ILE A 61 -10.26 -0.08 8.12
CA ILE A 61 -8.93 0.43 7.83
C ILE A 61 -8.97 1.94 7.66
N SER A 62 -7.91 2.60 8.13
CA SER A 62 -7.62 4.00 7.84
C SER A 62 -6.20 4.09 7.32
N ILE A 63 -6.04 4.65 6.13
CA ILE A 63 -4.75 4.73 5.43
C ILE A 63 -4.53 6.16 4.97
N LEU A 64 -3.34 6.69 5.21
CA LEU A 64 -2.87 7.90 4.55
C LEU A 64 -1.98 7.51 3.37
N THR A 65 -2.33 7.98 2.18
CA THR A 65 -1.51 7.81 0.98
C THR A 65 -1.00 9.15 0.48
N VAL A 66 0.31 9.26 0.30
CA VAL A 66 0.98 10.43 -0.29
C VAL A 66 1.65 10.01 -1.58
N GLY A 67 1.26 10.65 -2.68
CA GLY A 67 1.94 10.53 -3.95
C GLY A 67 2.98 11.65 -4.12
N PHE A 68 4.21 11.28 -4.49
CA PHE A 68 5.27 12.23 -4.80
C PHE A 68 5.75 12.07 -6.24
N SER A 69 5.79 13.19 -6.96
CA SER A 69 6.43 13.30 -8.26
C SER A 69 7.54 14.33 -8.15
N PRO A 70 8.83 13.95 -8.28
CA PRO A 70 9.89 14.94 -8.34
C PRO A 70 9.65 15.83 -9.56
N LYS A 71 9.64 17.14 -9.36
CA LYS A 71 9.86 18.05 -10.50
C LYS A 71 11.30 17.79 -10.92
N ALA A 72 11.51 17.41 -12.19
CA ALA A 72 12.86 17.28 -12.74
C ALA A 72 13.66 18.51 -12.30
N ALA A 73 14.82 18.30 -11.68
CA ALA A 73 15.79 19.38 -11.54
C ALA A 73 16.07 19.84 -12.98
N ARG A 74 15.59 21.03 -13.34
CA ARG A 74 16.11 21.71 -14.52
C ARG A 74 17.57 22.01 -14.18
N LEU A 75 18.46 21.08 -14.56
CA LEU A 75 19.88 21.33 -14.68
C LEU A 75 20.11 22.15 -15.96
#